data_AF-A0A933EJ67-F1
#
_entry.id   AF-A0A933EJ67-F1
#
_cell.length_a   1.000
_cell.length_b   1.000
_cell.length_c   1.000
_cell.angle_alpha   90.00
_cell.angle_beta   90.00
_cell.angle_gamma   90.00
#
_symmetry.space_group_name_H-M   'P 1'
#
loop_
_entity.id
_entity.type
_entity.pdbx_description
1 polymer ?
#
loop_
_entity_poly.entity_id
_entity_poly.type
_entity_poly.pdbx_seq_one_letter_code
_entity_poly.pdbx_strand_id
1 'polypeptide(L)'
;EDELIDILLACLKAGASGIYNIAGPNPVPWREMVRLSGRRLVTLPPAIAYGLTELSWRLRLQRDSPANGLDYIRYPWVASTQKIERDLGVAFRYSSRDALDAFLSVGSGERVQ
;
A
#
# COMPACT_ATOMS: atom_id res chain seq x y z
N GLU A 1 -9.22 -11.06 0.84
CA GLU A 1 -9.63 -11.20 2.25
C GLU A 1 -9.35 -12.60 2.77
N ASP A 2 -9.78 -13.63 2.04
CA ASP A 2 -9.61 -15.06 2.38
C ASP A 2 -8.19 -15.47 2.77
N GLU A 3 -7.16 -14.98 2.07
CA GLU A 3 -5.77 -15.29 2.38
C GLU A 3 -5.33 -14.81 3.78
N LEU A 4 -5.81 -13.64 4.21
CA LEU A 4 -5.49 -13.11 5.55
C LEU A 4 -6.11 -14.01 6.63
N ILE A 5 -7.32 -14.50 6.40
CA ILE A 5 -8.02 -15.40 7.31
C ILE A 5 -7.24 -16.71 7.45
N ASP A 6 -6.79 -17.30 6.33
CA ASP A 6 -5.97 -18.51 6.32
C ASP A 6 -4.68 -18.34 7.16
N ILE A 7 -4.00 -17.20 7.00
CA ILE A 7 -2.77 -16.89 7.73
C ILE A 7 -3.03 -16.74 9.23
N LEU A 8 -4.10 -16.03 9.62
CA LEU A 8 -4.47 -15.87 11.03
C LEU A 8 -4.82 -17.21 11.67
N LEU A 9 -5.57 -18.06 10.97
CA LEU A 9 -5.88 -19.41 11.43
C LEU A 9 -4.64 -20.29 11.56
N ALA A 10 -3.67 -20.17 10.65
CA ALA A 10 -2.40 -20.87 10.74
C ALA A 10 -1.59 -20.42 11.98
N CYS A 11 -1.53 -19.11 12.26
CA CYS A 11 -0.88 -18.57 13.44
C CYS A 11 -1.50 -19.11 14.74
N LEU A 12 -2.84 -19.16 14.80
CA LEU A 12 -3.58 -19.69 15.94
C LEU A 12 -3.31 -21.18 16.14
N LYS A 13 -3.34 -21.98 15.07
CA LYS A 13 -3.10 -23.43 15.13
C LYS A 13 -1.68 -23.80 15.53
N ALA A 14 -0.70 -23.03 15.08
CA ALA A 14 0.71 -23.26 15.38
C ALA A 14 1.14 -22.73 16.77
N GLY A 15 0.28 -21.98 17.46
CA GLY A 15 0.63 -21.34 18.73
C GLY A 15 1.76 -20.31 18.55
N ALA A 16 1.79 -19.61 17.41
CA ALA A 16 2.86 -18.66 17.10
C ALA A 16 2.90 -17.54 18.14
N SER A 17 4.09 -17.27 18.68
CA SER A 17 4.30 -16.22 19.68
C SER A 17 5.24 -15.12 19.17
N GLY A 18 4.89 -13.87 19.45
CA GLY A 18 5.65 -12.68 19.04
C GLY A 18 5.06 -11.94 17.84
N ILE A 19 5.83 -10.99 17.30
CA ILE A 19 5.39 -10.08 16.25
C ILE A 19 5.70 -10.69 14.86
N TYR A 20 4.70 -10.72 13.99
CA TYR A 20 4.81 -11.15 12.59
C TYR A 20 4.26 -10.06 11.68
N ASN A 21 4.98 -9.77 10.59
CA ASN A 21 4.48 -8.87 9.56
C ASN A 21 3.74 -9.68 8.50
N ILE A 22 2.61 -9.16 8.06
CA ILE A 22 1.82 -9.71 6.97
C ILE A 22 1.79 -8.64 5.88
N ALA A 23 2.37 -8.93 4.72
CA ALA A 23 2.42 -8.03 3.57
C ALA A 23 2.49 -8.86 2.28
N GLY A 24 2.09 -8.26 1.16
CA GLY A 24 2.29 -8.90 -0.14
C GLY A 24 3.79 -8.97 -0.51
N PRO A 25 4.28 -10.07 -1.10
CA PRO A 25 5.64 -10.15 -1.60
C PRO A 25 5.85 -9.13 -2.72
N ASN A 26 7.09 -8.63 -2.83
CA ASN A 26 7.54 -7.66 -3.83
C ASN A 26 6.76 -6.34 -3.79
N PRO A 27 7.19 -5.35 -2.97
CA PRO A 27 6.53 -4.06 -2.91
C PRO A 27 6.60 -3.36 -4.27
N VAL A 28 5.48 -2.78 -4.70
CA VAL A 28 5.39 -2.04 -5.97
C VAL A 28 5.80 -0.59 -5.71
N PRO A 29 6.83 -0.06 -6.41
CA PRO A 29 7.22 1.34 -6.26
C PRO A 29 6.12 2.29 -6.74
N TRP A 30 5.98 3.45 -6.10
CA TRP A 30 5.01 4.49 -6.51
C TRP A 30 5.07 4.85 -8.00
N ARG A 31 6.27 4.89 -8.59
CA ARG A 31 6.47 5.15 -10.03
C ARG A 31 5.76 4.11 -10.90
N GLU A 32 5.84 2.85 -10.51
CA GLU A 32 5.19 1.75 -11.23
C GLU A 32 3.68 1.80 -11.02
N MET A 33 3.20 2.06 -9.81
CA MET A 33 1.76 2.23 -9.54
C MET A 33 1.14 3.34 -10.39
N VAL A 34 1.79 4.51 -10.45
CA VAL A 34 1.31 5.67 -11.21
C VAL A 34 1.31 5.38 -12.71
N ARG A 35 2.35 4.69 -13.22
CA ARG A 35 2.43 4.25 -14.61
C ARG A 35 1.29 3.29 -14.96
N LEU A 36 1.05 2.27 -14.13
CA LEU A 36 -0.04 1.30 -14.32
C LEU A 36 -1.41 1.97 -14.26
N SER A 37 -1.57 2.99 -13.42
CA SER A 37 -2.81 3.77 -13.30
C SER A 37 -3.05 4.75 -14.48
N GLY A 38 -2.10 4.88 -15.41
CA GLY A 38 -2.17 5.84 -16.51
C GLY A 38 -2.07 7.31 -16.07
N ARG A 39 -1.56 7.58 -14.87
CA ARG A 39 -1.44 8.94 -14.32
C ARG A 39 -0.03 9.49 -14.56
N ARG A 40 0.09 10.82 -14.52
CA ARG A 40 1.40 11.49 -14.61
C ARG A 40 2.00 11.67 -13.21
N LEU A 41 3.25 11.30 -13.04
CA LEU A 41 4.01 11.56 -11.83
C LEU A 41 4.71 12.92 -11.94
N VAL A 42 4.41 13.83 -11.03
CA VAL A 42 5.12 15.12 -10.91
C VAL A 42 6.11 15.01 -9.76
N THR A 43 7.39 15.30 -10.03
CA THR A 43 8.42 15.34 -8.99
C THR A 43 8.56 16.78 -8.51
N LEU A 44 8.33 17.01 -7.22
CA LEU A 44 8.41 18.33 -6.59
C LEU A 44 9.47 18.31 -5.48
N PRO A 45 10.20 19.41 -5.25
CA PRO A 45 11.01 19.58 -4.05
C PRO A 45 10.17 19.43 -2.78
N PRO A 46 10.67 18.81 -1.70
CA PRO A 46 9.90 18.58 -0.48
C PRO A 46 9.30 19.86 0.11
N ALA A 47 10.06 20.95 0.20
CA ALA A 47 9.55 22.20 0.77
C ALA A 47 8.29 22.72 0.04
N ILE A 48 8.26 22.60 -1.29
CA ILE A 48 7.12 23.02 -2.12
C ILE A 48 5.95 22.06 -1.91
N ALA A 49 6.18 20.75 -1.95
CA ALA A 49 5.13 19.76 -1.76
C ALA A 49 4.43 19.92 -0.40
N TYR A 50 5.19 19.99 0.69
CA TYR A 50 4.62 20.13 2.05
C TYR A 50 3.91 21.48 2.21
N GLY A 51 4.47 22.57 1.67
CA GLY A 51 3.84 23.88 1.72
C GLY A 51 2.50 23.93 0.98
N LEU A 52 2.45 23.37 -0.23
CA LEU A 52 1.22 23.32 -1.04
C LEU A 52 0.16 22.42 -0.40
N THR A 53 0.53 21.26 0.14
CA THR A 53 -0.40 20.35 0.82
C THR A 53 -0.96 20.97 2.10
N GLU A 54 -0.13 21.64 2.90
CA GLU A 54 -0.57 22.35 4.10
C GLU A 54 -1.51 23.51 3.76
N LEU A 55 -1.18 24.28 2.72
CA LEU A 55 -1.99 25.40 2.29
C LEU A 55 -3.35 24.93 1.75
N SER A 56 -3.37 23.90 0.91
CA SER A 56 -4.60 23.35 0.36
C SER A 56 -5.50 22.72 1.45
N TRP A 57 -4.90 22.13 2.49
CA TRP A 57 -5.62 21.67 3.67
C TRP A 57 -6.25 22.82 4.45
N ARG A 58 -5.48 23.88 4.77
CA ARG A 58 -5.98 25.06 5.49
C ARG A 58 -7.08 25.80 4.74
N LEU A 59 -6.96 25.87 3.41
CA LEU A 59 -7.96 26.45 2.52
C LEU A 59 -9.17 25.52 2.27
N ARG A 60 -9.18 24.31 2.86
CA ARG A 60 -10.21 23.27 2.67
C ARG A 60 -10.43 22.88 1.20
N LEU A 61 -9.42 23.08 0.36
CA LEU A 61 -9.43 22.66 -1.04
C LEU A 61 -9.29 21.14 -1.19
N GLN A 62 -8.64 20.50 -0.23
CA GLN A 62 -8.61 19.05 -0.08
C GLN A 62 -9.09 18.65 1.31
N ARG A 63 -9.59 17.41 1.43
CA ARG A 63 -10.10 16.82 2.69
C ARG A 63 -9.37 15.55 3.10
N ASP A 64 -8.35 15.15 2.34
CA ASP A 64 -7.69 13.86 2.53
C ASP A 64 -6.67 13.91 3.67
N SER A 65 -5.71 14.83 3.63
CA SER A 65 -4.66 14.90 4.64
C SER A 65 -3.92 16.25 4.69
N PRO A 66 -3.46 16.69 5.88
CA PRO A 66 -2.46 17.76 5.99
C PRO A 66 -1.08 17.32 5.46
N ALA A 67 -0.08 18.19 5.56
CA ALA A 67 1.24 17.92 4.97
C ALA A 67 1.94 16.65 5.49
N ASN A 68 1.58 16.16 6.68
CA ASN A 68 2.08 14.88 7.22
C ASN A 68 1.66 13.66 6.38
N GLY A 69 0.58 13.75 5.60
CA GLY A 69 0.17 12.71 4.66
C GLY A 69 1.26 12.41 3.61
N LEU A 70 2.10 13.40 3.28
CA LEU A 70 3.21 13.23 2.35
C LEU A 70 4.31 12.32 2.91
N ASP A 71 4.41 12.17 4.23
CA ASP A 71 5.41 11.29 4.84
C ASP A 71 5.18 9.83 4.45
N TYR A 72 3.92 9.40 4.30
CA TYR A 72 3.58 8.05 3.85
C TYR A 72 3.98 7.79 2.39
N ILE A 73 4.01 8.83 1.55
CA ILE A 73 4.45 8.73 0.16
C ILE A 73 5.98 8.73 0.10
N ARG A 74 6.62 9.60 0.89
CA ARG A 74 8.06 9.77 0.92
C ARG A 74 8.79 8.59 1.56
N TYR A 75 8.23 8.03 2.62
CA TYR A 75 8.77 6.92 3.39
C TYR A 75 7.81 5.72 3.28
N PRO A 76 7.92 4.93 2.20
CA PRO A 76 7.01 3.81 2.00
C PRO A 76 7.16 2.80 3.14
N TRP A 77 6.03 2.37 3.68
CA TRP A 77 6.02 1.32 4.69
C TRP A 77 6.17 -0.04 4.00
N VAL A 78 7.39 -0.55 3.97
CA VAL A 78 7.73 -1.89 3.48
C VAL A 78 8.04 -2.78 4.67
N ALA A 79 7.42 -3.95 4.73
CA ALA A 79 7.60 -4.91 5.81
C ALA A 79 8.16 -6.22 5.28
N SER A 80 9.09 -6.84 6.03
CA SER A 80 9.65 -8.16 5.69
C SER A 80 8.74 -9.27 6.18
N THR A 81 8.37 -10.18 5.27
CA THR A 81 7.56 -11.38 5.53
C THR A 81 8.39 -12.63 5.83
N GLN A 82 9.74 -12.53 5.80
CA GLN A 82 10.61 -13.70 5.96
C GLN A 82 10.38 -14.48 7.27
N LYS A 83 9.98 -13.79 8.34
CA LYS A 83 9.71 -14.43 9.63
C LYS A 83 8.50 -15.36 9.57
N ILE A 84 7.40 -14.94 8.93
CA ILE A 84 6.18 -15.75 8.86
C ILE A 84 6.33 -16.89 7.86
N GLU A 85 7.04 -16.66 6.76
CA GLU A 85 7.38 -17.69 5.77
C GLU A 85 8.23 -18.79 6.41
N ARG A 86 9.26 -18.42 7.19
CA ARG A 86 10.14 -19.37 7.85
C ARG A 86 9.46 -20.14 8.99
N ASP A 87 8.74 -19.45 9.87
CA ASP A 87 8.23 -20.06 11.10
C ASP A 87 6.92 -20.82 10.88
N LEU A 88 6.08 -20.39 9.93
CA LEU A 88 4.74 -20.93 9.68
C LEU A 88 4.57 -21.57 8.29
N GLY A 89 5.58 -21.48 7.42
CA GLY A 89 5.49 -22.04 6.05
C GLY A 89 4.44 -21.35 5.18
N VAL A 90 4.03 -20.13 5.55
CA VAL A 90 3.00 -19.38 4.82
C VAL A 90 3.56 -18.98 3.46
N ALA A 91 2.89 -19.42 2.40
CA ALA A 91 3.13 -18.95 1.03
C ALA A 91 2.06 -17.93 0.65
N PHE A 92 2.46 -16.69 0.43
CA PHE A 92 1.60 -15.65 -0.11
C PHE A 92 1.26 -15.95 -1.58
N ARG A 93 -0.02 -16.13 -1.86
CA ARG A 93 -0.62 -16.39 -3.17
C ARG A 93 -0.77 -15.11 -3.98
N TYR A 94 -1.01 -13.98 -3.33
CA TYR A 94 -1.19 -12.69 -4.00
C TYR A 94 -0.03 -11.74 -3.73
N SER A 95 0.52 -11.18 -4.79
CA SER A 95 1.51 -10.09 -4.71
C SER A 95 0.83 -8.73 -4.57
N SER A 96 1.59 -7.72 -4.15
CA SER A 96 1.09 -6.33 -4.17
C SER A 96 0.69 -5.85 -5.57
N ARG A 97 1.23 -6.48 -6.63
CA ARG A 97 0.86 -6.20 -8.02
C ARG A 97 -0.52 -6.76 -8.36
N ASP A 98 -0.82 -7.99 -7.96
CA ASP A 98 -2.12 -8.62 -8.22
C ASP A 98 -3.26 -7.81 -7.58
N ALA A 99 -3.03 -7.31 -6.36
CA ALA A 99 -3.96 -6.42 -5.68
C ALA A 99 -4.15 -5.09 -6.41
N LEU A 100 -3.07 -4.51 -6.95
CA LEU A 100 -3.12 -3.28 -7.72
C LEU A 100 -3.87 -3.46 -9.05
N ASP A 101 -3.60 -4.55 -9.77
CA ASP A 101 -4.26 -4.85 -11.04
C ASP A 101 -5.76 -5.08 -10.83
N ALA A 102 -6.14 -5.80 -9.77
CA ALA A 102 -7.54 -5.95 -9.37
C ALA A 102 -8.20 -4.60 -9.06
N PHE A 103 -7.54 -3.71 -8.31
CA PHE A 103 -8.07 -2.37 -8.02
C PHE A 103 -8.28 -1.52 -9.29
N LEU A 104 -7.32 -1.56 -10.22
CA LEU A 104 -7.39 -0.82 -11.48
C LEU A 104 -8.47 -1.36 -12.44
N SER A 105 -8.72 -2.67 -12.42
CA SER A 105 -9.80 -3.27 -13.21
C SER A 105 -11.19 -2.78 -12.80
N VAL A 106 -11.41 -2.55 -11.50
CA VAL A 106 -12.68 -2.02 -10.97
C VAL A 106 -12.86 -0.54 -11.36
N GLY A 107 -11.82 0.29 -11.19
CA GLY A 107 -11.87 1.72 -11.54
C GLY A 107 -11.90 2.02 -13.05
N SER A 108 -11.70 1.01 -13.89
CA SER A 108 -11.88 1.13 -15.35
C SER A 108 -13.33 0.92 -15.78
N GLY A 109 -14.16 0.26 -14.94
CA GLY A 109 -15.59 0.07 -15.18
C GLY A 109 -16.46 1.28 -14.80
N GLU A 110 -16.05 2.07 -13.82
CA GLU A 110 -16.79 3.28 -13.38
C GLU A 110 -16.61 4.48 -14.32
N ARG A 111 -15.62 4.47 -15.23
CA ARG A 111 -15.40 5.57 -16.19
C ARG A 111 -16.22 5.45 -17.48
N VAL A 112 -17.12 4.47 -17.59
CA VAL A 112 -17.97 4.20 -18.77
C VAL A 112 -19.48 4.25 -18.44
N GLN A 113 -19.88 4.81 -17.29
CA GLN A 113 -21.29 5.11 -17.00
C GLN A 113 -21.51 6.61 -16.80
#